data_AF-A0A962HSG5-F1
#
_entry.id   AF-A0A962HSG5-F1
#
_cell.length_a   1.000
_cell.length_b   1.000
_cell.length_c   1.000
_cell.angle_alpha   90.00
_cell.angle_beta   90.00
_cell.angle_gamma   90.00
#
_symmetry.space_group_name_H-M   'P 1'
#
loop_
_entity.id
_entity.type
_entity.pdbx_description
1 polymer ?
#
loop_
_entity_poly.entity_id
_entity_poly.type
_entity_poly.pdbx_seq_one_letter_code
_entity_poly.pdbx_strand_id
1 'polypeptide(L)'
;MTDTKTFPPPKGHRPYFFDDPAIDQLHAALLAVTQELSVARERIDTLERVLEQSGHLKRTAIETYRADGAADLERAEQRASLVARVLKPFVDYRENLFNRKRGGHG
;
A
#
# COMPACT_ATOMS: atom_id res chain seq x y z
N MET A 1 -0.97 -23.23 37.11
CA MET A 1 -0.51 -23.64 35.76
C MET A 1 -1.75 -23.93 34.93
N THR A 2 -2.19 -22.98 34.12
CA THR A 2 -3.30 -23.17 33.18
C THR A 2 -2.74 -23.79 31.90
N ASP A 3 -3.23 -24.98 31.59
CA ASP A 3 -2.92 -25.72 30.37
C ASP A 3 -3.56 -25.01 29.17
N THR A 4 -2.76 -24.26 28.41
CA THR A 4 -3.21 -23.56 27.22
C THR A 4 -3.34 -24.58 26.09
N LYS A 5 -4.56 -25.08 25.90
CA LYS A 5 -4.92 -25.96 24.78
C LYS A 5 -4.56 -25.29 23.45
N THR A 6 -3.45 -25.71 22.86
CA THR A 6 -2.99 -25.27 21.54
C THR A 6 -3.76 -26.04 20.48
N PHE A 7 -4.45 -25.33 19.59
CA PHE A 7 -5.11 -25.96 18.45
C PHE A 7 -4.06 -26.35 17.40
N PRO A 8 -4.17 -27.55 16.79
CA PRO A 8 -3.28 -27.93 15.70
C PRO A 8 -3.44 -26.95 14.53
N PRO A 9 -2.34 -26.60 13.83
CA PRO A 9 -2.43 -25.74 12.66
C PRO A 9 -3.37 -26.36 11.61
N PRO A 10 -4.23 -25.57 10.96
CA PRO A 10 -5.16 -26.08 9.97
C PRO A 10 -4.40 -26.83 8.86
N LYS A 11 -4.80 -28.08 8.61
CA LYS A 11 -4.15 -29.02 7.67
C LYS A 11 -4.49 -28.76 6.20
N GLY A 12 -5.08 -27.61 5.87
CA GLY A 12 -5.43 -27.25 4.50
C GLY A 12 -4.25 -26.64 3.77
N HIS A 13 -3.85 -27.23 2.63
CA HIS A 13 -3.01 -26.53 1.66
C HIS A 13 -3.76 -25.24 1.26
N ARG A 14 -3.11 -24.07 1.34
CA ARG A 14 -3.73 -22.83 0.84
C ARG A 14 -4.06 -23.05 -0.64
N PRO A 15 -5.30 -22.84 -1.08
CA PRO A 15 -5.62 -22.97 -2.49
C PRO A 15 -4.78 -21.98 -3.29
N TYR A 16 -4.05 -22.48 -4.28
CA TYR A 16 -3.40 -21.68 -5.30
C TYR A 16 -4.41 -21.49 -6.44
N PHE A 17 -4.66 -20.25 -6.85
CA PHE A 17 -5.64 -19.94 -7.88
C PHE A 17 -4.97 -19.79 -9.26
N PHE A 18 -3.67 -19.52 -9.29
CA PHE A 18 -2.89 -19.30 -10.52
C PHE A 18 -1.73 -20.29 -10.63
N ASP A 19 -1.26 -20.52 -11.85
CA ASP A 19 -0.13 -21.42 -12.12
C ASP A 19 1.19 -20.92 -11.52
N ASP A 20 1.37 -19.60 -11.45
CA ASP A 20 2.53 -18.97 -10.79
C ASP A 20 2.13 -18.51 -9.37
N PRO A 21 2.70 -19.13 -8.31
CA PRO A 21 2.45 -18.74 -6.93
C PRO A 21 2.77 -17.26 -6.63
N ALA A 22 3.63 -16.61 -7.41
CA ALA A 22 3.90 -15.18 -7.28
C ALA A 22 2.67 -14.32 -7.59
N ILE A 23 1.80 -14.78 -8.49
CA ILE A 23 0.56 -14.08 -8.85
C ILE A 23 -0.44 -14.15 -7.68
N ASP A 24 -0.57 -15.30 -7.02
CA ASP A 24 -1.40 -15.44 -5.82
C ASP A 24 -0.92 -14.53 -4.69
N GLN A 25 0.41 -14.44 -4.49
CA GLN A 25 1.01 -13.55 -3.49
C GLN A 25 0.76 -12.07 -3.82
N LEU A 26 0.86 -11.68 -5.09
CA LEU A 26 0.57 -10.31 -5.53
C LEU A 26 -0.91 -9.96 -5.32
N HIS A 27 -1.83 -10.87 -5.63
CA HIS A 27 -3.26 -10.67 -5.37
C HIS A 27 -3.55 -10.54 -3.87
N ALA A 28 -2.94 -11.38 -3.03
CA ALA A 28 -3.10 -11.27 -1.58
C ALA A 28 -2.60 -9.91 -1.06
N ALA A 29 -1.46 -9.43 -1.55
CA ALA A 29 -0.93 -8.11 -1.21
C ALA A 29 -1.86 -6.98 -1.69
N LEU A 30 -2.39 -7.06 -2.91
CA LEU A 30 -3.33 -6.08 -3.46
C LEU A 30 -4.62 -6.00 -2.63
N LEU A 31 -5.17 -7.15 -2.24
CA LEU A 31 -6.36 -7.21 -1.39
C LEU A 31 -6.10 -6.59 -0.01
N ALA A 32 -4.96 -6.90 0.60
CA ALA A 32 -4.56 -6.31 1.87
C ALA A 32 -4.45 -4.77 1.76
N VAL A 33 -3.76 -4.25 0.74
CA VAL A 33 -3.64 -2.79 0.52
C VAL A 33 -5.01 -2.15 0.25
N THR A 34 -5.90 -2.82 -0.47
CA THR A 34 -7.26 -2.33 -0.74
C THR A 34 -8.07 -2.23 0.55
N GLN A 35 -7.96 -3.22 1.44
CA GLN A 35 -8.59 -3.20 2.75
C GLN A 35 -8.07 -2.05 3.60
N GLU A 36 -6.75 -1.89 3.68
CA GLU A 36 -6.14 -0.77 4.42
C GLU A 36 -6.54 0.60 3.84
N LEU A 37 -6.68 0.72 2.52
CA LEU A 37 -7.17 1.94 1.88
C LEU A 37 -8.63 2.24 2.25
N SER A 38 -9.48 1.22 2.37
CA SER A 38 -10.86 1.39 2.83
C SER A 38 -10.89 1.94 4.26
N VAL A 39 -10.12 1.32 5.17
CA VAL A 39 -10.02 1.77 6.57
C VAL A 39 -9.48 3.19 6.67
N ALA A 40 -8.45 3.53 5.87
CA ALA A 40 -7.91 4.89 5.82
C ALA A 40 -8.95 5.91 5.35
N ARG A 41 -9.75 5.59 4.34
CA ARG A 41 -10.84 6.46 3.84
C ARG A 41 -11.93 6.68 4.88
N GLU A 42 -12.34 5.62 5.58
CA GLU A 42 -13.30 5.73 6.69
C GLU A 42 -12.74 6.60 7.83
N ARG A 43 -11.45 6.47 8.12
CA ARG A 43 -10.78 7.33 9.11
C ARG A 43 -10.76 8.79 8.68
N ILE A 44 -10.52 9.07 7.40
CA ILE A 44 -10.57 10.44 6.85
C ILE A 44 -11.99 11.02 6.96
N ASP A 45 -13.03 10.29 6.53
CA ASP A 45 -14.43 10.75 6.69
C ASP A 45 -14.78 11.03 8.16
N THR A 46 -14.31 10.17 9.07
CA THR A 46 -14.48 10.38 10.51
C THR A 46 -13.82 11.67 10.98
N LEU A 47 -12.58 11.94 10.56
CA LEU A 47 -11.86 13.18 10.91
C LEU A 47 -12.59 14.42 10.39
N GLU A 48 -13.07 14.38 9.15
CA GLU A 48 -13.82 15.48 8.54
C GLU A 48 -15.11 15.78 9.30
N ARG A 49 -15.85 14.75 9.71
CA ARG A 49 -17.08 14.90 10.51
C ARG A 49 -16.81 15.46 11.89
N VAL A 50 -15.78 14.96 12.57
CA VAL A 50 -15.40 15.44 13.92
C VAL A 50 -14.97 16.91 13.87
N LEU A 51 -14.18 17.31 12.86
CA LEU A 51 -13.75 18.70 12.67
C LEU A 51 -14.90 19.65 12.31
N GLU A 52 -15.91 19.15 11.57
CA GLU A 52 -17.12 19.90 11.28
C GLU A 52 -18.00 20.07 12.52
N GLN A 53 -18.19 19.00 13.30
CA GLN A 53 -18.94 19.04 14.55
C GLN A 53 -18.29 19.96 15.60
N SER A 54 -16.95 20.06 15.61
CA SER A 54 -16.23 20.98 16.50
C SER A 54 -16.31 22.45 16.04
N GLY A 55 -16.90 22.73 14.87
CA GLY A 55 -17.04 24.09 14.33
C GLY A 55 -15.76 24.71 13.76
N HIS A 56 -14.68 23.93 13.62
CA HIS A 56 -13.38 24.45 13.13
C HIS A 56 -13.29 24.48 11.60
N LEU A 57 -14.07 23.66 10.91
CA LEU A 57 -14.01 23.52 9.45
C LEU A 57 -15.40 23.14 8.91
N LYS A 58 -15.78 23.64 7.73
CA LYS A 58 -16.92 23.09 6.99
C LYS A 58 -16.40 22.08 5.98
N ARG A 59 -17.04 20.92 5.81
CA ARG A 59 -16.61 19.93 4.80
C ARG A 59 -16.57 20.50 3.39
N THR A 60 -17.45 21.45 3.07
CA THR A 60 -17.41 22.17 1.78
C THR A 60 -16.07 22.87 1.51
N ALA A 61 -15.35 23.29 2.55
CA ALA A 61 -14.05 23.93 2.39
C ALA A 61 -12.98 22.96 1.85
N ILE A 62 -13.09 21.65 2.18
CA ILE A 62 -12.23 20.60 1.65
C ILE A 62 -12.56 20.37 0.16
N GLU A 63 -13.83 20.24 -0.19
CA GLU A 63 -14.28 20.02 -1.57
C GLU A 63 -13.90 21.18 -2.51
N THR A 64 -13.97 22.40 -2.01
CA THR A 64 -13.59 23.59 -2.78
C THR A 64 -12.12 23.95 -2.68
N TYR A 65 -11.34 23.22 -1.88
CA TYR A 65 -9.92 23.53 -1.69
C TYR A 65 -9.18 23.52 -3.02
N ARG A 66 -8.33 24.52 -3.20
CA ARG A 66 -7.38 24.62 -4.30
C ARG A 66 -6.02 24.78 -3.67
N ALA A 67 -5.14 23.83 -3.95
CA ALA A 67 -3.75 23.93 -3.52
C ALA A 67 -3.11 25.15 -4.18
N ASP A 68 -2.26 25.83 -3.42
CA ASP A 68 -1.33 26.79 -3.98
C ASP A 68 -0.11 26.06 -4.56
N GLY A 69 0.79 26.81 -5.20
CA GLY A 69 1.98 26.23 -5.82
C GLY A 69 2.92 25.54 -4.83
N ALA A 70 2.94 25.96 -3.56
CA ALA A 70 3.77 25.34 -2.53
C ALA A 70 3.21 23.97 -2.12
N ALA A 71 1.91 23.89 -1.84
CA ALA A 71 1.23 22.64 -1.52
C ALA A 71 1.28 21.64 -2.68
N ASP A 72 1.18 22.11 -3.93
CA ASP A 72 1.30 21.24 -5.11
C ASP A 72 2.72 20.69 -5.28
N LEU A 73 3.75 21.49 -5.04
CA LEU A 73 5.14 21.06 -5.08
C LEU A 73 5.42 19.99 -4.00
N GLU A 74 5.00 20.24 -2.77
CA GLU A 74 5.16 19.28 -1.67
C GLU A 74 4.49 17.94 -2.00
N ARG A 75 3.26 17.98 -2.53
CA ARG A 75 2.57 16.76 -2.98
C ARG A 75 3.28 16.08 -4.13
N ALA A 76 3.89 16.82 -5.05
CA ALA A 76 4.66 16.25 -6.16
C ALA A 76 5.89 15.49 -5.65
N GLU A 77 6.61 16.06 -4.70
CA GLU A 77 7.77 15.42 -4.05
C GLU A 77 7.37 14.16 -3.30
N GLN A 78 6.29 14.23 -2.51
CA GLN A 78 5.74 13.07 -1.80
C GLN A 78 5.32 11.95 -2.77
N ARG A 79 4.65 12.29 -3.87
CA ARG A 79 4.28 11.33 -4.92
C ARG A 79 5.51 10.71 -5.58
N ALA A 80 6.50 11.52 -5.96
CA ALA A 80 7.74 11.04 -6.57
C ALA A 80 8.48 10.06 -5.64
N SER A 81 8.55 10.40 -4.35
CA SER A 81 9.15 9.56 -3.31
C SER A 81 8.41 8.23 -3.14
N LEU A 82 7.07 8.25 -3.15
CA LEU A 82 6.24 7.05 -3.12
C LEU A 82 6.48 6.16 -4.34
N VAL A 83 6.43 6.74 -5.55
CA VAL A 83 6.67 6.01 -6.80
C VAL A 83 8.05 5.38 -6.81
N ALA A 84 9.08 6.10 -6.38
CA ALA A 84 10.44 5.58 -6.29
C ALA A 84 10.53 4.36 -5.36
N ARG A 85 9.90 4.41 -4.18
CA ARG A 85 9.86 3.27 -3.24
C ARG A 85 9.13 2.06 -3.81
N VAL A 86 7.96 2.29 -4.41
CA VAL A 86 7.12 1.21 -4.98
C VAL A 86 7.82 0.54 -6.16
N LEU A 87 8.51 1.32 -7.00
CA LEU A 87 9.19 0.79 -8.19
C LEU A 87 10.58 0.21 -7.90
N LYS A 88 11.17 0.47 -6.73
CA LYS A 88 12.52 0.02 -6.39
C LYS A 88 12.75 -1.49 -6.62
N PRO A 89 11.85 -2.42 -6.22
CA PRO A 89 12.06 -3.84 -6.46
C PRO A 89 12.13 -4.20 -7.95
N PHE A 90 11.37 -3.53 -8.81
CA PHE A 90 11.38 -3.75 -10.26
C PHE A 90 12.65 -3.21 -10.91
N VAL A 91 13.10 -2.05 -10.48
CA VAL A 91 14.37 -1.45 -10.93
C VAL A 91 15.53 -2.38 -10.57
N ASP A 92 15.57 -2.85 -9.32
CA ASP A 92 16.62 -3.75 -8.82
C ASP A 92 16.62 -5.09 -9.55
N TYR A 93 15.43 -5.66 -9.78
CA TYR A 93 15.29 -6.88 -10.56
C TYR A 93 15.87 -6.72 -11.97
N ARG A 94 15.53 -5.61 -12.64
CA ARG A 94 16.03 -5.29 -13.99
C ARG A 94 17.54 -5.13 -14.00
N GLU A 95 18.12 -4.39 -13.05
CA GLU A 95 19.57 -4.18 -12.94
C GLU A 95 20.32 -5.49 -12.69
N ASN A 96 19.80 -6.34 -11.80
CA ASN A 96 20.36 -7.66 -11.53
C ASN A 96 20.31 -8.60 -12.75
N LEU A 97 19.27 -8.49 -13.58
CA LEU A 97 19.19 -9.21 -14.85
C LEU A 97 20.29 -8.74 -15.83
N PHE A 98 20.50 -7.43 -15.95
CA PHE A 98 21.55 -6.87 -16.79
C PHE A 98 22.96 -7.27 -16.33
N ASN A 99 23.23 -7.24 -15.03
CA ASN A 99 24.54 -7.59 -14.48
C ASN A 99 24.88 -9.07 -14.70
N ARG A 100 23.90 -9.98 -14.56
CA ARG A 100 24.07 -11.41 -14.88
C ARG A 100 24.42 -11.64 -16.36
N LYS A 101 23.80 -10.91 -17.29
CA LYS A 101 24.11 -11.02 -18.73
C LYS A 101 25.54 -10.56 -19.06
N ARG A 102 26.06 -9.56 -18.35
CA ARG A 102 27.44 -9.05 -18.52
C ARG A 102 28.51 -9.96 -17.92
N GLY A 103 28.22 -10.65 -16.82
CA GLY A 103 29.16 -11.55 -16.14
C GLY A 103 29.30 -12.95 -16.75
N GLY A 104 28.45 -13.32 -17.72
CA GLY A 104 28.44 -14.65 -18.34
C GLY A 104 29.24 -14.78 -19.66
N HIS A 105 30.07 -13.80 -20.02
CA HIS A 105 30.98 -13.85 -21.17
C HIS A 105 32.44 -13.84 -20.70
N GLY A 106 32.84 -14.89 -19.98
CA GLY A 106 34.20 -15.13 -19.51
C GLY A 106 34.50 -16.62 -19.50
#